data_AF-A0A7G5BV17-F1
#
_entry.id   AF-A0A7G5BV17-F1
#
_cell.length_a   1.000
_cell.length_b   1.000
_cell.length_c   1.000
_cell.angle_alpha   90.00
_cell.angle_beta   90.00
_cell.angle_gamma   90.00
#
_symmetry.space_group_name_H-M   'P 1'
#
loop_
_entity.id
_entity.type
_entity.pdbx_description
1 polymer ?
#
loop_
_entity_poly.entity_id
_entity_poly.type
_entity_poly.pdbx_seq_one_letter_code
_entity_poly.pdbx_strand_id
1 'polypeptide(L)'
;MKSYRSLSERHRIRKAIKTLRLNYQILGSGKTRIVYDLDNGYVLKVAISKRGLKSNQTEFHLYNGYSDRIRKYLCPVIESGEGWIIMKKMNRMVELTERYKDKLPRIKRKFKRAGVTARSLRSKNLAVYRHRIKVIDYGSFKNVNP
;
A
#
# COMPACT_ATOMS: atom_id res chain seq x y z
N MET A 1 8.99 -13.49 25.61
CA MET A 1 7.96 -13.74 24.55
C MET A 1 8.09 -12.92 23.25
N LYS A 2 9.14 -12.11 23.01
CA LYS A 2 9.32 -11.36 21.74
C LYS A 2 10.09 -12.12 20.63
N SER A 3 10.78 -13.23 20.93
CA SER A 3 11.68 -13.89 19.95
C SER A 3 10.98 -14.88 19.00
N TYR A 4 10.08 -15.74 19.50
CA TYR A 4 9.52 -16.86 18.70
C TYR A 4 8.66 -16.42 17.49
N ARG A 5 7.78 -15.43 17.65
CA ARG A 5 6.95 -14.89 16.54
C ARG A 5 7.77 -14.17 15.47
N SER A 6 8.91 -13.59 15.83
CA SER A 6 9.78 -12.88 14.88
C SER A 6 10.56 -13.85 13.99
N LEU A 7 10.95 -15.00 14.54
CA LEU A 7 11.64 -16.06 13.82
C LEU A 7 10.73 -16.72 12.78
N SER A 8 9.46 -16.98 13.13
CA SER A 8 8.49 -17.55 12.18
C SER A 8 8.13 -16.59 11.04
N GLU A 9 8.11 -15.27 11.31
CA GLU A 9 7.92 -14.26 10.25
C GLU A 9 9.08 -14.23 9.27
N ARG A 10 10.32 -14.16 9.76
CA ARG A 10 11.52 -14.17 8.92
C ARG A 10 11.62 -15.46 8.10
N HIS A 11 11.30 -16.61 8.71
CA HIS A 11 11.30 -17.89 8.01
C HIS A 11 10.28 -17.91 6.87
N ARG A 12 9.04 -17.48 7.11
CA ARG A 12 8.01 -17.38 6.06
C ARG A 12 8.42 -16.44 4.92
N ILE A 13 9.00 -15.28 5.23
CA ILE A 13 9.49 -14.34 4.22
C ILE A 13 10.59 -14.99 3.38
N ARG A 14 11.58 -15.62 4.01
CA ARG A 14 12.66 -16.32 3.29
C ARG A 14 12.13 -17.45 2.41
N LYS A 15 11.20 -18.26 2.92
CA LYS A 15 10.54 -19.31 2.14
C LYS A 15 9.81 -18.72 0.93
N ALA A 16 9.05 -17.65 1.13
CA ALA A 16 8.36 -16.97 0.03
C ALA A 16 9.34 -16.39 -1.01
N ILE A 17 10.42 -15.72 -0.60
CA ILE A 17 11.44 -15.21 -1.54
C ILE A 17 12.06 -16.37 -2.33
N LYS A 18 12.43 -17.47 -1.65
CA LYS A 18 13.01 -18.66 -2.29
C LYS A 18 12.04 -19.34 -3.25
N THR A 19 10.74 -19.36 -2.95
CA THR A 19 9.71 -19.91 -3.83
C THR A 19 9.46 -19.01 -5.04
N LEU A 20 9.38 -17.70 -4.83
CA LEU A 20 9.07 -16.74 -5.89
C LEU A 20 10.22 -16.57 -6.89
N ARG A 21 11.48 -16.66 -6.44
CA ARG A 21 12.69 -16.58 -7.29
C ARG A 21 12.70 -15.38 -8.25
N LEU A 22 12.13 -14.25 -7.81
CA LEU A 22 12.07 -13.04 -8.60
C LEU A 22 13.42 -12.31 -8.54
N ASN A 23 13.98 -11.99 -9.71
CA ASN A 23 15.24 -11.26 -9.86
C ASN A 23 15.03 -9.74 -9.76
N TYR A 24 14.33 -9.29 -8.72
CA TYR A 24 14.02 -7.89 -8.49
C TYR A 24 14.45 -7.46 -7.09
N GLN A 25 14.86 -6.20 -6.93
CA GLN A 25 15.23 -5.66 -5.63
C GLN A 25 14.02 -5.66 -4.69
N ILE A 26 14.20 -6.16 -3.47
CA ILE A 26 13.17 -6.08 -2.42
C ILE A 26 13.23 -4.70 -1.75
N LEU A 27 12.18 -3.90 -1.93
CA LEU A 27 12.03 -2.59 -1.28
C LEU A 27 11.51 -2.71 0.16
N GLY A 28 10.87 -3.82 0.48
CA GLY A 28 10.40 -4.10 1.83
C GLY A 28 9.63 -5.39 1.93
N SER A 29 9.59 -5.93 3.14
CA SER A 29 8.81 -7.11 3.47
C SER A 29 8.15 -6.90 4.83
N GLY A 30 6.92 -7.39 4.99
CA GLY A 30 6.28 -7.46 6.29
C GLY A 30 5.47 -8.75 6.44
N LYS A 31 4.72 -8.84 7.53
CA LYS A 31 3.86 -10.00 7.87
C LYS A 31 2.94 -10.49 6.76
N THR A 32 2.56 -9.61 5.83
CA THR A 32 1.50 -9.89 4.86
C THR A 32 1.95 -9.90 3.40
N ARG A 33 2.98 -9.14 3.02
CA ARG A 33 3.40 -8.94 1.64
C ARG A 33 4.91 -8.71 1.53
N ILE A 34 5.46 -9.04 0.35
CA ILE A 34 6.80 -8.62 -0.10
C ILE A 34 6.60 -7.60 -1.22
N VAL A 35 7.42 -6.56 -1.23
CA VAL A 35 7.39 -5.47 -2.21
C VAL A 35 8.69 -5.49 -3.00
N TYR A 36 8.58 -5.68 -4.30
CA TYR A 36 9.69 -5.66 -5.25
C TYR A 36 9.66 -4.38 -6.07
N ASP A 37 10.85 -3.88 -6.39
CA ASP A 37 11.09 -2.85 -7.40
C ASP A 37 11.16 -3.50 -8.76
N LEU A 38 10.32 -3.07 -9.70
CA LEU A 38 10.34 -3.61 -11.06
C LEU A 38 11.35 -2.88 -11.97
N ASP A 39 12.12 -1.94 -11.42
CA ASP A 39 13.15 -1.15 -12.11
C ASP A 39 12.67 -0.36 -13.34
N ASN A 40 11.36 -0.18 -13.44
CA ASN A 40 10.69 0.50 -14.56
C ASN A 40 9.69 1.56 -14.06
N GLY A 41 9.89 2.05 -12.84
CA GLY A 41 8.99 3.02 -12.20
C GLY A 41 7.74 2.41 -11.57
N TYR A 42 7.69 1.09 -11.42
CA TYR A 42 6.60 0.35 -10.78
C TYR A 42 7.10 -0.53 -9.62
N VAL A 43 6.17 -0.93 -8.76
CA VAL A 43 6.41 -1.89 -7.68
C VAL A 43 5.44 -3.06 -7.79
N LEU A 44 5.93 -4.26 -7.52
CA LEU A 44 5.14 -5.47 -7.41
C LEU A 44 4.93 -5.78 -5.92
N LYS A 45 3.67 -5.91 -5.49
CA LYS A 45 3.32 -6.32 -4.12
C LYS A 45 2.76 -7.74 -4.11
N VAL A 46 3.55 -8.71 -3.69
CA VAL A 46 3.15 -10.13 -3.63
C VAL A 46 2.64 -10.48 -2.23
N ALA A 47 1.47 -11.08 -2.14
CA ALA A 47 0.89 -11.54 -0.89
C ALA A 47 1.55 -12.84 -0.40
N ILE A 48 1.86 -12.89 0.90
CA ILE A 48 2.38 -14.09 1.58
C ILE A 48 1.46 -14.57 2.72
N SER A 49 0.22 -14.05 2.75
CA SER A 49 -0.82 -14.46 3.69
C SER A 49 -2.22 -14.09 3.17
N LYS A 50 -3.27 -14.70 3.74
CA LYS A 50 -4.68 -14.34 3.47
C LYS A 50 -4.98 -12.85 3.66
N ARG A 51 -4.34 -12.21 4.66
CA ARG A 51 -4.48 -10.76 4.88
C ARG A 51 -3.79 -9.95 3.79
N GLY A 52 -2.68 -10.44 3.23
CA GLY A 52 -2.04 -9.86 2.06
C GLY A 52 -2.95 -9.91 0.82
N LEU A 53 -3.64 -11.03 0.59
CA LEU A 53 -4.61 -11.17 -0.51
C LEU A 53 -5.72 -10.12 -0.40
N LYS A 54 -6.37 -10.03 0.78
CA LYS A 54 -7.41 -9.03 1.05
C LYS A 54 -6.88 -7.59 0.89
N SER A 55 -5.65 -7.34 1.29
CA SER A 55 -5.00 -6.04 1.16
C SER A 55 -4.77 -5.66 -0.31
N ASN A 56 -4.34 -6.60 -1.14
CA ASN A 56 -4.15 -6.41 -2.58
C ASN A 56 -5.49 -6.14 -3.27
N GLN A 57 -6.51 -6.94 -2.97
CA GLN A 57 -7.88 -6.73 -3.46
C GLN A 57 -8.40 -5.35 -3.04
N THR A 58 -8.24 -4.97 -1.77
CA THR A 58 -8.69 -3.67 -1.26
C THR A 58 -8.01 -2.51 -2.01
N GLU A 59 -6.71 -2.59 -2.28
CA GLU A 59 -6.00 -1.56 -3.05
C GLU A 59 -6.53 -1.47 -4.48
N PHE A 60 -6.73 -2.60 -5.16
CA PHE A 60 -7.28 -2.63 -6.51
C PHE A 60 -8.71 -2.05 -6.57
N HIS A 61 -9.62 -2.53 -5.72
CA HIS A 61 -11.02 -2.10 -5.72
C HIS A 61 -11.16 -0.62 -5.34
N LEU A 62 -10.41 -0.12 -4.34
CA LEU A 62 -10.49 1.29 -3.96
C LEU A 62 -9.95 2.21 -5.06
N TYR A 63 -8.93 1.79 -5.80
CA TYR A 63 -8.40 2.60 -6.88
C TYR A 63 -9.32 2.64 -8.10
N ASN A 64 -9.85 1.48 -8.50
CA ASN A 64 -10.65 1.35 -9.72
C ASN A 64 -12.15 1.65 -9.51
N GLY A 65 -12.68 1.44 -8.31
CA GLY A 65 -14.11 1.60 -8.01
C GLY A 65 -14.54 2.98 -7.51
N TYR A 66 -13.61 3.89 -7.20
CA TYR A 66 -13.95 5.22 -6.66
C TYR A 66 -13.78 6.34 -7.67
N SER A 67 -14.62 7.38 -7.52
CA SER A 67 -14.55 8.60 -8.32
C SER A 67 -13.19 9.31 -8.25
N ASP A 68 -12.91 10.12 -9.26
CA ASP A 68 -11.69 10.95 -9.34
C ASP A 68 -11.44 11.84 -8.13
N ARG A 69 -12.51 12.20 -7.41
CA ARG A 69 -12.42 12.97 -6.17
C ARG A 69 -11.62 12.26 -5.08
N ILE A 70 -11.70 10.93 -5.02
CA ILE A 70 -10.97 10.08 -4.07
C ILE A 70 -9.72 9.47 -4.72
N ARG A 71 -9.87 8.93 -5.93
CA ARG A 71 -8.79 8.27 -6.70
C ARG A 71 -7.55 9.15 -6.82
N LYS A 72 -7.69 10.47 -6.93
CA LYS A 72 -6.56 11.41 -6.98
C LYS A 72 -5.65 11.38 -5.75
N TYR A 73 -6.12 10.90 -4.60
CA TYR A 73 -5.30 10.74 -3.39
C TYR A 73 -4.65 9.37 -3.28
N LEU A 74 -5.05 8.40 -4.10
CA LEU A 74 -4.50 7.05 -4.06
C LEU A 74 -3.32 6.93 -5.03
N CYS A 75 -2.30 6.19 -4.63
CA CYS A 75 -1.24 5.76 -5.53
C CYS A 75 -1.84 4.80 -6.58
N PRO A 76 -1.61 5.02 -7.89
CA PRO A 76 -2.18 4.17 -8.93
C PRO A 76 -1.87 2.69 -8.78
N VAL A 77 -2.90 1.87 -8.94
CA VAL A 77 -2.79 0.43 -9.23
C VAL A 77 -2.92 0.30 -10.74
N ILE A 78 -1.92 -0.30 -11.38
CA ILE A 78 -1.86 -0.44 -12.83
C ILE A 78 -2.44 -1.78 -13.25
N GLU A 79 -2.16 -2.81 -12.47
CA GLU A 79 -2.54 -4.17 -12.79
C GLU A 79 -2.70 -4.99 -11.51
N SER A 80 -3.47 -6.07 -11.59
CA SER A 80 -3.63 -7.06 -10.53
C SER A 80 -3.74 -8.45 -11.11
N GLY A 81 -3.19 -9.43 -10.39
CA GLY A 81 -3.43 -10.84 -10.64
C GLY A 81 -3.70 -11.59 -9.33
N GLU A 82 -3.73 -12.91 -9.41
CA GLU A 82 -3.94 -13.75 -8.23
C GLU A 82 -2.81 -13.57 -7.21
N GLY A 83 -3.14 -12.89 -6.11
CA GLY A 83 -2.22 -12.68 -5.01
C GLY A 83 -1.14 -11.62 -5.22
N TRP A 84 -1.19 -10.83 -6.29
CA TRP A 84 -0.25 -9.73 -6.52
C TRP A 84 -0.93 -8.51 -7.15
N ILE A 85 -0.31 -7.34 -6.97
CA ILE A 85 -0.67 -6.11 -7.70
C ILE A 85 0.58 -5.38 -8.14
N ILE A 86 0.47 -4.65 -9.26
CA ILE A 86 1.47 -3.69 -9.73
C ILE A 86 0.96 -2.28 -9.45
N MET A 87 1.80 -1.47 -8.82
CA MET A 87 1.49 -0.08 -8.50
C MET A 87 2.59 0.84 -9.00
N LYS A 88 2.25 2.11 -9.23
CA LYS A 88 3.28 3.12 -9.51
C LYS A 88 4.24 3.24 -8.33
N LYS A 89 5.55 3.21 -8.62
CA LYS A 89 6.59 3.47 -7.62
C LYS A 89 6.53 4.94 -7.23
N MET A 90 6.52 5.19 -5.93
CA MET A 90 6.48 6.53 -5.37
C MET A 90 7.60 6.66 -4.35
N ASN A 91 8.45 7.67 -4.52
CA ASN A 91 9.46 8.00 -3.52
C ASN A 91 8.73 8.55 -2.29
N ARG A 92 8.96 7.92 -1.15
CA ARG A 92 8.37 8.37 0.13
C ARG A 92 8.87 9.77 0.43
N MET A 93 8.03 10.56 1.09
CA MET A 93 8.56 11.74 1.78
C MET A 93 9.36 11.24 2.98
N VAL A 94 10.62 11.65 3.08
CA VAL A 94 11.39 11.52 4.32
C VAL A 94 10.85 12.48 5.37
N GLU A 95 10.31 13.63 4.95
CA GLU A 95 9.72 14.63 5.84
C GLU A 95 8.41 15.17 5.29
N LEU A 96 7.27 14.80 5.88
CA LEU A 96 6.05 15.58 5.70
C LEU A 96 6.25 16.92 6.42
N THR A 97 6.62 17.95 5.66
CA THR A 97 6.58 19.33 6.14
C THR A 97 5.22 19.60 6.80
N GLU A 98 5.16 20.47 7.80
CA GLU A 98 3.90 20.84 8.49
C GLU A 98 2.75 21.15 7.52
N ARG A 99 3.05 21.83 6.42
CA ARG A 99 2.13 22.12 5.30
C ARG A 99 1.31 20.92 4.79
N TYR A 100 1.86 19.70 4.82
CA TYR A 100 1.14 18.49 4.39
C TYR A 100 0.35 17.85 5.53
N LYS A 101 0.83 17.96 6.77
CA LYS A 101 0.10 17.47 7.95
C LYS A 101 -1.23 18.21 8.11
N ASP A 102 -1.25 19.51 7.88
CA ASP A 102 -2.47 20.35 7.93
C ASP A 102 -3.54 19.92 6.93
N LYS A 103 -3.14 19.28 5.83
CA LYS A 103 -4.06 18.80 4.79
C LYS A 103 -4.69 17.45 5.16
N LEU A 104 -4.12 16.68 6.08
CA LEU A 104 -4.57 15.33 6.40
C LEU A 104 -5.99 15.28 6.99
N PRO A 105 -6.39 16.15 7.94
CA PRO A 105 -7.77 16.17 8.42
C PRO A 105 -8.80 16.40 7.31
N ARG A 106 -8.49 17.29 6.35
CA ARG A 106 -9.36 17.55 5.18
C ARG A 106 -9.43 16.34 4.26
N ILE A 107 -8.32 15.66 4.00
CA ILE A 107 -8.29 14.44 3.18
C ILE A 107 -9.08 13.32 3.87
N LYS A 108 -8.88 13.11 5.16
CA LYS A 108 -9.62 12.10 5.95
C LYS A 108 -11.14 12.34 5.91
N ARG A 109 -11.58 13.60 6.00
CA ARG A 109 -13.01 13.96 5.82
C ARG A 109 -13.53 13.63 4.42
N LYS A 110 -12.73 13.83 3.36
CA LYS A 110 -13.12 13.46 1.99
C LYS A 110 -13.33 11.95 1.86
N PHE A 111 -12.40 11.14 2.37
CA PHE A 111 -12.57 9.68 2.41
C PHE A 111 -13.83 9.29 3.20
N LYS A 112 -14.04 9.87 4.39
CA LYS A 112 -15.23 9.58 5.21
C LYS A 112 -16.55 9.89 4.46
N ARG A 113 -16.63 11.04 3.79
CA ARG A 113 -17.81 11.43 2.98
C ARG A 113 -18.06 10.52 1.78
N ALA A 114 -17.01 9.91 1.25
CA ALA A 114 -17.12 8.90 0.22
C ALA A 114 -17.39 7.49 0.78
N GLY A 115 -17.71 7.35 2.08
CA GLY A 115 -17.93 6.04 2.68
C GLY A 115 -16.64 5.23 2.84
N VAL A 116 -15.47 5.85 2.97
CA VAL A 116 -14.19 5.14 3.20
C VAL A 116 -13.57 5.52 4.53
N THR A 117 -13.30 4.52 5.36
CA THR A 117 -12.52 4.69 6.59
C THR A 117 -11.02 4.53 6.31
N ALA A 118 -10.32 5.65 6.18
CA ALA A 118 -8.87 5.72 5.92
C ALA A 118 -8.01 5.52 7.20
N ARG A 119 -8.05 4.34 7.82
CA ARG A 119 -7.39 4.06 9.13
C ARG A 119 -5.86 4.22 9.10
N SER A 120 -5.24 3.98 7.94
CA SER A 120 -3.78 4.03 7.76
C SER A 120 -3.27 5.30 7.07
N LEU A 121 -4.05 6.39 7.08
CA LEU A 121 -3.62 7.70 6.60
C LEU A 121 -2.61 8.34 7.59
N ARG A 122 -1.37 7.84 7.57
CA ARG A 122 -0.26 8.26 8.44
C ARG A 122 0.97 8.54 7.60
N SER A 123 1.89 9.33 8.13
CA SER A 123 3.08 9.81 7.44
C SER A 123 3.83 8.76 6.61
N LYS A 124 4.08 7.60 7.22
CA LYS A 124 4.79 6.47 6.58
C LYS A 124 4.11 5.86 5.35
N ASN A 125 2.82 6.13 5.15
CA ASN A 125 1.99 5.62 4.06
C ASN A 125 1.66 6.71 3.03
N LEU A 126 2.38 7.83 3.08
CA LEU A 126 2.19 8.96 2.18
C LEU A 126 3.44 9.19 1.33
N ALA A 127 3.21 9.65 0.12
CA ALA A 127 4.21 10.19 -0.80
C ALA A 127 3.69 11.51 -1.38
N VAL A 128 4.61 12.34 -1.89
CA VAL A 128 4.25 13.50 -2.70
C VAL A 128 4.67 13.24 -4.13
N TYR A 129 3.70 13.38 -5.03
CA TYR A 129 3.91 13.24 -6.46
C TYR A 129 3.30 14.44 -7.17
N ARG A 130 4.12 15.19 -7.92
CA ARG A 130 3.70 16.42 -8.61
C ARG A 130 2.93 17.37 -7.68
N HIS A 131 3.51 17.66 -6.50
CA HIS A 131 2.93 18.50 -5.43
C HIS A 131 1.60 18.03 -4.83
N ARG A 132 1.21 16.76 -5.04
CA ARG A 132 -0.03 16.18 -4.50
C ARG A 132 0.30 15.04 -3.54
N ILE A 133 -0.43 14.99 -2.41
CA ILE A 133 -0.38 13.86 -1.48
C ILE A 133 -0.95 12.62 -2.17
N LYS A 134 -0.19 11.53 -2.10
CA LYS A 134 -0.58 10.19 -2.53
C LYS A 134 -0.47 9.21 -1.36
N VAL A 135 -1.50 8.42 -1.13
CA VAL A 135 -1.49 7.30 -0.20
C VAL A 135 -0.91 6.08 -0.92
N ILE A 136 0.21 5.57 -0.44
CA ILE A 136 0.93 4.43 -1.06
C ILE A 136 0.55 3.06 -0.47
N ASP A 137 -0.07 3.08 0.72
CA ASP A 137 -0.59 1.89 1.40
C ASP A 137 -1.98 2.17 1.99
N TYR A 138 -2.98 1.66 1.29
CA TYR A 138 -4.39 1.80 1.63
C TYR A 138 -5.12 0.45 1.63
N GLY A 139 -4.40 -0.68 1.63
CA GLY A 139 -5.00 -2.01 1.73
C GLY A 139 -5.63 -2.34 3.08
N SER A 140 -5.58 -1.42 4.04
CA SER A 140 -6.29 -1.52 5.33
C SER A 140 -7.50 -0.58 5.45
N PHE A 141 -7.79 0.19 4.39
CA PHE A 141 -8.97 1.03 4.35
C PHE A 141 -10.22 0.15 4.30
N LYS A 142 -11.35 0.67 4.77
CA LYS A 142 -12.62 -0.05 4.77
C LYS A 142 -13.67 0.78 4.06
N ASN A 143 -14.35 0.18 3.09
CA ASN A 143 -15.62 0.74 2.61
C ASN A 143 -16.66 0.56 3.72
N VAL A 144 -17.44 1.60 3.99
CA VAL A 144 -18.47 1.64 5.02
C VAL A 144 -19.87 1.61 4.40
N ASN A 145 -19.97 1.80 3.09
CA ASN A 145 -21.21 1.68 2.32
C ASN A 145 -21.00 0.60 1.24
N PRO A 146 -21.52 -0.63 1.44
CA PRO A 146 -21.45 -1.71 0.45
C PRO A 146 -22.06 -1.32 -0.89
#